data_AF-R9LYD8-F1
#
_entry.id   AF-R9LYD8-F1
#
_cell.length_a   1.000
_cell.length_b   1.000
_cell.length_c   1.000
_cell.angle_alpha   90.00
_cell.angle_beta   90.00
_cell.angle_gamma   90.00
#
_symmetry.space_group_name_H-M   'P 1'
#
loop_
_entity.id
_entity.type
_entity.pdbx_description
1 polymer ?
#
loop_
_entity_poly.entity_id
_entity_poly.type
_entity_poly.pdbx_seq_one_letter_code
_entity_poly.pdbx_strand_id
1 'polypeptide(L)'
;MRSAQTSDSKERGIYETSTKTGNVRFVNIPVETVALLKRYRASQAELQLANGDCWQDTGYLFTQDDGRPMNPTSITAWLNKFSRRRGLPHIHPHSFRHSVASVLIVSGVDIVTVSKQLGHAQVSTTGDVYAHVIEEAKSQATECIADVMFRRKKHRERAVSAARGCPFLVLCAKCGFFNFNLF
;
A
#
# COMPACT_ATOMS: atom_id res chain seq x y z
N MET A 1 -13.99 -25.60 -9.26
CA MET A 1 -14.82 -25.91 -8.08
C MET A 1 -14.20 -27.06 -7.32
N ARG A 2 -13.51 -26.79 -6.21
CA ARG A 2 -13.28 -27.76 -5.14
C ARG A 2 -13.46 -27.01 -3.83
N SER A 3 -14.60 -27.25 -3.21
CA SER A 3 -14.91 -26.86 -1.84
C SER A 3 -14.06 -27.76 -0.94
N ALA A 4 -12.92 -27.27 -0.47
CA ALA A 4 -12.20 -27.94 0.59
C ALA A 4 -12.88 -27.58 1.92
N GLN A 5 -13.74 -28.47 2.40
CA GLN A 5 -14.09 -28.52 3.81
C GLN A 5 -12.92 -29.17 4.53
N THR A 6 -12.15 -28.40 5.28
CA THR A 6 -11.11 -28.92 6.17
C THR A 6 -11.22 -28.26 7.52
N SER A 7 -11.37 -29.13 8.53
CA SER A 7 -11.51 -28.82 9.94
C SER A 7 -10.20 -28.28 10.53
N ASP A 8 -10.34 -27.29 11.40
CA ASP A 8 -9.31 -26.66 12.23
C ASP A 8 -8.44 -27.70 12.95
N SER A 9 -7.11 -27.62 12.78
CA SER A 9 -6.17 -28.25 13.71
C SER A 9 -5.15 -27.21 14.20
N LYS A 10 -5.36 -26.78 15.45
CA LYS A 10 -4.42 -25.95 16.23
C LYS A 10 -2.99 -26.51 16.26
N GLU A 11 -2.78 -27.77 15.91
CA GLU A 11 -1.47 -28.43 15.83
C GLU A 11 -0.57 -27.97 14.68
N ARG A 12 -1.12 -27.45 13.56
CA ARG A 12 -0.31 -27.16 12.35
C ARG A 12 -0.13 -25.69 12.01
N GLY A 13 -0.77 -24.76 12.74
CA GLY A 13 -0.61 -23.32 12.54
C GLY A 13 -1.17 -22.79 11.21
N ILE A 14 -1.99 -23.58 10.51
CA ILE A 14 -2.64 -23.21 9.26
C ILE A 14 -4.03 -22.64 9.59
N TYR A 15 -4.24 -21.35 9.32
CA TYR A 15 -5.52 -20.68 9.54
C TYR A 15 -6.28 -20.56 8.22
N GLU A 16 -6.99 -21.63 7.85
CA GLU A 16 -7.97 -21.58 6.77
C GLU A 16 -9.35 -21.38 7.38
N THR A 17 -9.79 -20.13 7.43
CA THR A 17 -11.16 -19.83 7.83
C THR A 17 -11.96 -19.49 6.60
N SER A 18 -13.13 -20.13 6.43
CA SER A 18 -14.18 -19.53 5.63
C SER A 18 -14.56 -18.21 6.30
N THR A 19 -14.67 -17.12 5.55
CA THR A 19 -15.24 -15.87 6.09
C THR A 19 -16.59 -16.21 6.72
N LYS A 20 -16.77 -15.95 8.02
CA LYS A 20 -18.01 -16.27 8.77
C LYS A 20 -19.29 -15.71 8.13
N THR A 21 -19.15 -14.75 7.22
CA THR A 21 -20.21 -14.07 6.46
C THR A 21 -20.16 -14.27 4.94
N GLY A 22 -19.25 -15.10 4.42
CA GLY A 22 -19.12 -15.35 2.97
C GLY A 22 -18.59 -14.17 2.13
N ASN A 23 -18.12 -13.10 2.77
CA ASN A 23 -17.76 -11.87 2.07
C ASN A 23 -16.37 -11.98 1.42
N VAL A 24 -16.33 -12.29 0.13
CA VAL A 24 -15.12 -12.26 -0.69
C VAL A 24 -14.83 -10.84 -1.12
N ARG A 25 -13.61 -10.36 -0.87
CA ARG A 25 -13.15 -9.04 -1.32
C ARG A 25 -12.04 -9.19 -2.34
N PHE A 26 -12.08 -8.35 -3.37
CA PHE A 26 -11.01 -8.20 -4.32
C PHE A 26 -10.14 -7.01 -3.92
N VAL A 27 -8.83 -7.20 -3.98
CA VAL A 27 -7.85 -6.14 -3.74
C VAL A 27 -7.10 -5.95 -5.05
N ASN A 28 -7.10 -4.72 -5.55
CA ASN A 28 -6.28 -4.37 -6.70
C ASN A 28 -4.82 -4.34 -6.27
N ILE A 29 -3.98 -5.09 -6.97
CA ILE A 29 -2.56 -5.21 -6.69
C ILE A 29 -1.80 -4.48 -7.79
N PRO A 30 -0.92 -3.51 -7.46
CA PRO A 30 -0.09 -2.83 -8.43
C PRO A 30 0.78 -3.79 -9.24
N VAL A 31 1.11 -3.43 -10.48
CA VAL A 31 1.92 -4.26 -11.39
C VAL A 31 3.30 -4.57 -10.81
N GLU A 32 3.87 -3.63 -10.05
CA GLU A 32 5.13 -3.76 -9.34
C GLU A 32 5.05 -4.86 -8.29
N THR A 33 3.96 -4.91 -7.53
CA THR A 33 3.71 -5.98 -6.55
C THR A 33 3.51 -7.32 -7.25
N VAL A 34 2.80 -7.37 -8.37
CA VAL A 34 2.69 -8.60 -9.18
C VAL A 34 4.07 -9.07 -9.65
N ALA A 35 4.94 -8.16 -10.09
CA ALA A 35 6.31 -8.50 -10.48
C ALA A 35 7.15 -9.03 -9.31
N LEU A 36 6.94 -8.54 -8.09
CA LEU A 36 7.56 -9.10 -6.88
C LEU A 36 7.05 -10.51 -6.59
N LEU A 37 5.74 -10.75 -6.69
CA LEU A 37 5.16 -12.08 -6.48
C LEU A 37 5.64 -13.10 -7.53
N LYS A 38 5.85 -12.67 -8.77
CA LYS A 38 6.44 -13.52 -9.83
C LYS A 38 7.89 -13.90 -9.50
N ARG A 39 8.71 -12.93 -9.05
CA ARG A 39 10.08 -13.20 -8.60
C ARG A 39 10.10 -14.17 -7.42
N TYR A 40 9.19 -14.00 -6.46
CA TYR A 40 9.06 -14.91 -5.34
C TYR A 40 8.68 -16.33 -5.79
N ARG A 41 7.72 -16.48 -6.71
CA ARG A 41 7.38 -17.78 -7.32
C ARG A 41 8.56 -18.44 -8.04
N ALA A 42 9.40 -17.66 -8.73
CA ALA A 42 10.61 -18.20 -9.36
C ALA A 42 11.60 -18.74 -8.32
N SER A 43 11.84 -18.00 -7.23
CA SER A 43 12.69 -18.49 -6.13
C SER A 43 12.13 -19.73 -5.44
N GLN A 44 10.80 -19.87 -5.36
CA GLN A 44 10.18 -21.09 -4.85
C GLN A 44 10.38 -22.28 -5.77
N ALA A 45 10.39 -22.07 -7.10
CA ALA A 45 10.69 -23.15 -8.05
C ALA A 45 12.14 -23.64 -7.91
N GLU A 46 13.09 -22.74 -7.66
CA GLU A 46 14.47 -23.11 -7.34
C GLU A 46 14.56 -23.94 -6.04
N LEU A 47 13.84 -23.53 -4.99
CA LEU A 47 13.75 -24.29 -3.74
C LEU A 47 13.10 -25.66 -3.94
N GLN A 48 12.06 -25.74 -4.77
CA GLN A 48 11.40 -27.00 -5.11
C GLN A 48 12.37 -27.97 -5.79
N LEU A 49 13.17 -27.49 -6.75
CA LEU A 49 14.20 -28.29 -7.40
C LEU A 49 15.29 -28.74 -6.41
N ALA A 50 15.71 -27.85 -5.51
CA ALA A 50 16.73 -28.16 -4.51
C ALA A 50 16.27 -29.18 -3.46
N ASN A 51 14.98 -29.16 -3.09
CA ASN A 51 14.41 -30.10 -2.11
C ASN A 51 13.99 -31.44 -2.72
N GLY A 52 13.77 -31.51 -4.04
CA GLY A 52 13.37 -32.73 -4.74
C GLY A 52 12.15 -33.39 -4.07
N ASP A 53 12.30 -34.66 -3.68
CA ASP A 53 11.23 -35.47 -3.07
C ASP A 53 10.76 -34.95 -1.70
N CYS A 54 11.55 -34.11 -1.03
CA CYS A 54 11.15 -33.49 0.24
C CYS A 54 10.15 -32.34 0.06
N TRP A 55 9.96 -31.85 -1.17
CA TRP A 55 9.04 -30.74 -1.44
C TRP A 55 7.57 -31.17 -1.34
N GLN A 56 6.78 -30.38 -0.61
CA GLN A 56 5.34 -30.57 -0.48
C GLN A 56 4.60 -29.55 -1.35
N ASP A 57 3.97 -30.01 -2.41
CA ASP A 57 3.12 -29.15 -3.25
C ASP A 57 1.76 -28.91 -2.58
N THR A 58 1.68 -27.81 -1.85
CA THR A 58 0.49 -27.42 -1.09
C THR A 58 -0.36 -26.35 -1.79
N GLY A 59 0.11 -25.80 -2.92
CA GLY A 59 -0.58 -24.75 -3.67
C GLY A 59 -0.57 -23.34 -3.04
N TYR A 60 -0.11 -23.18 -1.79
CA TYR A 60 -0.02 -21.86 -1.17
C TYR A 60 1.05 -20.98 -1.82
N LEU A 61 0.85 -19.66 -1.74
CA LEU A 61 1.85 -18.70 -2.21
C LEU A 61 3.01 -18.59 -1.23
N PHE A 62 2.76 -18.44 0.07
CA PHE A 62 3.80 -18.30 1.08
C PHE A 62 4.06 -19.64 1.77
N THR A 63 5.22 -20.23 1.49
CA THR A 63 5.63 -21.55 1.99
C THR A 63 6.88 -21.45 2.85
N GLN A 64 7.14 -22.50 3.61
CA GLN A 64 8.44 -22.83 4.17
C GLN A 64 9.35 -23.37 3.06
N ASP A 65 10.62 -23.60 3.40
CA ASP A 65 11.64 -24.06 2.44
C ASP A 65 11.32 -25.44 1.85
N ASP A 66 10.48 -26.24 2.52
CA ASP A 66 10.03 -27.57 2.09
C ASP A 66 8.64 -27.57 1.42
N GLY A 67 8.08 -26.41 1.10
CA GLY A 67 6.78 -26.29 0.43
C GLY A 67 5.56 -26.36 1.36
N ARG A 68 5.74 -26.66 2.65
CA ARG A 68 4.65 -26.57 3.63
C ARG A 68 4.19 -25.12 3.83
N PRO A 69 2.95 -24.88 4.29
CA PRO A 69 2.47 -23.52 4.49
C PRO A 69 3.29 -22.79 5.55
N MET A 70 3.56 -21.50 5.32
CA MET A 70 4.25 -20.68 6.30
C MET A 70 3.36 -20.44 7.53
N ASN A 71 3.90 -20.69 8.72
CA ASN A 71 3.19 -20.34 9.96
C ASN A 71 3.06 -18.81 10.08
N PRO A 72 1.87 -18.25 10.38
CA PRO A 72 1.69 -16.80 10.51
C PRO A 72 2.60 -16.14 11.54
N THR A 73 2.97 -16.86 12.60
CA THR A 73 3.87 -16.36 13.65
C THR A 73 5.31 -16.21 13.17
N SER A 74 5.72 -16.90 12.10
CA SER A 74 7.08 -16.84 11.55
C SER A 74 7.45 -15.42 11.12
N ILE A 75 6.53 -14.70 10.49
CA ILE A 75 6.76 -13.32 10.05
C ILE A 75 6.91 -12.39 11.26
N THR A 76 6.05 -12.53 12.27
CA THR A 76 6.15 -11.75 13.51
C THR A 76 7.48 -12.00 14.22
N ALA A 77 7.89 -13.26 14.35
CA ALA A 77 9.16 -13.63 14.96
C ALA A 77 10.35 -13.08 14.16
N TRP A 78 10.29 -13.14 12.84
CA TRP A 78 11.32 -12.60 11.95
C TRP A 78 11.45 -11.07 12.11
N LEU A 79 10.33 -10.34 12.08
CA LEU A 79 10.32 -8.88 12.27
C LEU A 79 10.86 -8.48 13.64
N ASN A 80 10.49 -9.20 14.71
CA ASN A 80 11.03 -8.95 16.05
C ASN A 80 12.55 -9.08 16.09
N LYS A 81 13.09 -10.15 15.49
CA LYS A 81 14.55 -10.34 15.38
C LYS A 81 15.18 -9.27 14.51
N PHE A 82 14.54 -8.88 13.40
CA PHE A 82 15.02 -7.85 12.49
C PHE A 82 15.10 -6.48 13.17
N SER A 83 14.01 -6.02 13.81
CA SER A 83 13.97 -4.74 14.53
C SER A 83 15.06 -4.66 15.60
N ARG A 84 15.19 -5.70 16.44
CA ARG A 84 16.22 -5.76 17.49
C ARG A 84 17.63 -5.70 16.93
N ARG A 85 17.93 -6.45 15.86
CA ARG A 85 19.25 -6.45 15.23
C ARG A 85 19.61 -5.11 14.58
N ARG A 86 18.61 -4.33 14.19
CA ARG A 86 18.80 -3.04 13.49
C ARG A 86 18.57 -1.82 14.40
N GLY A 87 18.30 -2.03 15.69
CA GLY A 87 18.01 -0.93 16.62
C GLY A 87 16.73 -0.16 16.27
N LEU A 88 15.80 -0.80 15.55
CA LEU A 88 14.53 -0.18 15.17
C LEU A 88 13.48 -0.37 16.29
N PRO A 89 12.49 0.53 16.38
CA PRO A 89 11.29 0.28 17.19
C PRO A 89 10.65 -1.06 16.86
N HIS A 90 9.83 -1.57 17.79
CA HIS A 90 9.10 -2.82 17.55
C HIS A 90 8.17 -2.67 16.34
N ILE A 91 8.33 -3.57 15.35
CA ILE A 91 7.51 -3.60 14.13
C ILE A 91 6.67 -4.87 14.16
N HIS A 92 5.35 -4.70 14.13
CA HIS A 92 4.39 -5.78 14.02
C HIS A 92 3.87 -5.87 12.57
N PRO A 93 3.51 -7.06 12.03
CA PRO A 93 2.94 -7.16 10.69
C PRO A 93 1.72 -6.25 10.45
N HIS A 94 0.90 -6.05 11.48
CA HIS A 94 -0.27 -5.16 11.41
C HIS A 94 0.12 -3.68 11.21
N SER A 95 1.32 -3.27 11.61
CA SER A 95 1.83 -1.91 11.38
C SER A 95 1.91 -1.58 9.90
N PHE A 96 2.21 -2.54 9.01
CA PHE A 96 2.20 -2.30 7.57
C PHE A 96 0.82 -1.93 7.05
N ARG A 97 -0.24 -2.53 7.60
CA ARG A 97 -1.62 -2.18 7.27
C ARG A 97 -1.96 -0.76 7.72
N HIS A 98 -1.47 -0.34 8.89
CA HIS A 98 -1.60 1.04 9.34
C HIS A 98 -0.86 2.01 8.41
N SER A 99 0.37 1.70 8.00
CA SER A 99 1.13 2.53 7.08
C SER A 99 0.41 2.72 5.74
N VAL A 100 -0.14 1.64 5.16
CA VAL A 100 -0.91 1.73 3.90
C VAL A 100 -2.13 2.64 4.06
N ALA A 101 -2.87 2.50 5.16
CA ALA A 101 -4.04 3.34 5.43
C ALA A 101 -3.66 4.82 5.57
N SER A 102 -2.63 5.14 6.35
CA SER A 102 -2.16 6.51 6.51
C SER A 102 -1.73 7.13 5.19
N VAL A 103 -0.97 6.40 4.36
CA VAL A 103 -0.54 6.88 3.04
C VAL A 103 -1.73 7.17 2.13
N LEU A 104 -2.74 6.29 2.10
CA LEU A 104 -3.93 6.51 1.28
C LEU A 104 -4.71 7.76 1.74
N ILE A 105 -4.86 7.96 3.06
CA ILE A 105 -5.56 9.11 3.63
C ILE A 105 -4.83 10.42 3.29
N VAL A 106 -3.50 10.46 3.51
CA VAL A 106 -2.69 11.65 3.19
C VAL A 106 -2.68 11.94 1.68
N SER A 107 -2.77 10.90 0.84
CA SER A 107 -2.90 11.05 -0.62
C SER A 107 -4.28 11.54 -1.06
N GLY A 108 -5.19 11.82 -0.12
CA GLY A 108 -6.54 12.35 -0.40
C GLY A 108 -7.56 11.30 -0.82
N VAL A 109 -7.30 10.00 -0.63
CA VAL A 109 -8.28 8.95 -0.90
C VAL A 109 -9.40 9.01 0.13
N ASP A 110 -10.65 8.88 -0.33
CA ASP A 110 -11.80 8.97 0.56
C ASP A 110 -11.83 7.83 1.59
N ILE A 111 -12.31 8.16 2.80
CA ILE A 111 -12.28 7.25 3.94
C ILE A 111 -13.11 5.98 3.72
N VAL A 112 -14.16 6.05 2.89
CA VAL A 112 -15.02 4.90 2.60
C VAL A 112 -14.25 3.90 1.75
N THR A 113 -13.53 4.36 0.73
CA THR A 113 -12.65 3.54 -0.11
C THR A 113 -11.51 2.94 0.70
N VAL A 114 -10.84 3.72 1.54
CA VAL A 114 -9.79 3.20 2.45
C VAL A 114 -10.37 2.12 3.36
N SER A 115 -11.52 2.37 3.98
CA SER A 115 -12.20 1.41 4.87
C SER A 115 -12.55 0.10 4.15
N LYS A 116 -13.07 0.18 2.93
CA LYS A 116 -13.39 -0.99 2.10
C LYS A 116 -12.15 -1.78 1.70
N GLN A 117 -11.06 -1.09 1.34
CA GLN A 117 -9.79 -1.73 0.98
C GLN A 117 -9.17 -2.47 2.18
N LEU A 118 -9.27 -1.91 3.38
CA LEU A 118 -8.88 -2.58 4.63
C LEU A 118 -9.87 -3.71 4.99
N GLY A 119 -11.12 -3.60 4.53
CA GLY A 119 -12.21 -4.51 4.84
C GLY A 119 -12.64 -4.40 6.30
N HIS A 120 -12.76 -3.17 6.81
CA HIS A 120 -13.48 -2.92 8.05
C HIS A 120 -14.98 -3.04 7.82
N ALA A 121 -15.69 -3.67 8.76
CA ALA A 121 -17.13 -3.83 8.69
C ALA A 121 -17.88 -2.49 8.78
N GLN A 122 -17.30 -1.52 9.49
CA GLN A 122 -17.84 -0.18 9.68
C GLN A 122 -16.80 0.86 9.26
N VAL A 123 -17.25 1.92 8.57
CA VAL A 123 -16.37 3.04 8.15
C VAL A 123 -15.86 3.82 9.35
N SER A 124 -16.67 3.92 10.42
CA SER A 124 -16.28 4.57 11.68
C SER A 124 -14.98 4.01 12.26
N THR A 125 -14.74 2.70 12.18
CA THR A 125 -13.49 2.08 12.63
C THR A 125 -12.26 2.71 11.96
N THR A 126 -12.34 3.04 10.68
CA THR A 126 -11.25 3.72 9.97
C THR A 126 -11.13 5.18 10.43
N GLY A 127 -12.26 5.86 10.64
CA GLY A 127 -12.29 7.22 11.17
C GLY A 127 -11.65 7.33 12.55
N ASP A 128 -12.01 6.43 13.46
CA ASP A 128 -11.54 6.44 14.83
C ASP A 128 -10.04 6.11 14.92
N VAL A 129 -9.59 5.11 14.15
CA VAL A 129 -8.17 4.67 14.17
C VAL A 129 -7.24 5.71 13.54
N TYR A 130 -7.68 6.42 12.49
CA TYR A 130 -6.84 7.36 11.73
C TYR A 130 -7.26 8.82 11.91
N ALA A 131 -8.01 9.16 12.96
CA ALA A 131 -8.54 10.50 13.22
C ALA A 131 -7.46 11.58 13.13
N HIS A 132 -6.27 11.33 13.70
CA HIS A 132 -5.15 12.27 13.68
C HIS A 132 -4.64 12.54 12.25
N VAL A 133 -4.47 11.50 11.44
CA VAL A 133 -4.01 11.62 10.03
C VAL A 133 -5.05 12.36 9.20
N ILE A 134 -6.33 12.08 9.43
CA ILE A 134 -7.43 12.73 8.74
C ILE A 134 -7.45 14.23 9.06
N GLU A 135 -7.26 14.59 10.34
CA GLU A 135 -7.26 15.99 10.75
C GLU A 135 -6.07 16.76 10.16
N GLU A 136 -4.90 16.14 10.12
CA GLU A 136 -3.74 16.70 9.43
C GLU A 136 -3.99 16.89 7.92
N ALA A 137 -4.57 15.89 7.25
CA ALA A 137 -4.92 15.98 5.83
C ALA A 137 -5.97 17.08 5.56
N LYS A 138 -6.95 17.29 6.46
CA LYS A 138 -7.93 18.40 6.34
C LYS A 138 -7.27 19.76 6.50
N SER A 139 -6.34 19.90 7.44
CA SER A 139 -5.58 21.15 7.62
C SER A 139 -4.83 21.52 6.34
N GLN A 140 -4.14 20.54 5.73
CA GLN A 140 -3.46 20.73 4.44
C GLN A 140 -4.44 21.07 3.31
N ALA A 141 -5.61 20.42 3.25
CA ALA A 141 -6.61 20.71 2.23
C ALA A 141 -7.20 22.13 2.35
N THR A 142 -7.32 22.66 3.56
CA THR A 142 -7.80 24.04 3.80
C THR A 142 -6.80 25.07 3.25
N GLU A 143 -5.50 24.77 3.34
CA GLU A 143 -4.46 25.62 2.79
C GLU A 143 -4.54 25.74 1.26
N CYS A 144 -4.94 24.66 0.58
CA CYS A 144 -5.21 24.68 -0.87
C CYS A 144 -6.32 25.68 -1.25
N ILE A 145 -7.36 25.82 -0.41
CA ILE A 145 -8.41 26.83 -0.63
C ILE A 145 -7.81 28.24 -0.56
N ALA A 146 -6.94 28.50 0.43
CA ALA A 146 -6.26 29.78 0.56
C ALA A 146 -5.33 30.07 -0.63
N ASP A 147 -4.65 29.06 -1.14
CA ASP A 147 -3.80 29.15 -2.33
C ASP A 147 -4.59 29.57 -3.58
N VAL A 148 -5.72 28.88 -3.83
CA VAL A 148 -6.56 29.13 -5.01
C VAL A 148 -7.29 30.46 -4.91
N MET A 149 -7.86 30.79 -3.75
CA MET A 149 -8.73 31.96 -3.58
C MET A 149 -7.94 33.26 -3.34
N PHE A 150 -6.88 33.23 -2.54
CA PHE A 150 -6.20 34.44 -2.07
C PHE A 150 -4.78 34.61 -2.62
N ARG A 151 -4.00 33.54 -2.73
CA ARG A 151 -2.56 33.64 -3.04
C ARG A 151 -2.27 33.60 -4.55
N ARG A 152 -3.21 33.10 -5.35
CA ARG A 152 -3.13 33.10 -6.82
C ARG A 152 -2.97 34.50 -7.44
N LYS A 153 -3.32 35.59 -6.74
CA LYS A 153 -3.08 36.97 -7.20
C LYS A 153 -1.59 37.36 -7.22
N LYS A 154 -0.78 36.89 -6.26
CA LYS A 154 0.64 37.27 -6.13
C LYS A 154 1.53 36.78 -7.28
N HIS A 155 1.26 35.59 -7.83
CA HIS A 155 2.03 35.08 -8.96
C HIS A 155 1.65 35.74 -10.30
N ARG A 156 0.38 36.15 -10.47
CA ARG A 156 -0.07 36.87 -11.67
C ARG A 156 0.49 38.29 -11.72
N GLU A 157 0.54 38.99 -10.60
CA GLU A 157 1.07 40.36 -10.52
C GLU A 157 2.60 40.42 -10.67
N ARG A 158 3.33 39.43 -10.12
CA ARG A 158 4.80 39.31 -10.31
C ARG A 158 5.19 38.94 -11.74
N ALA A 159 4.48 38.01 -12.38
CA ALA A 159 4.72 37.64 -13.77
C ALA A 159 4.42 38.80 -14.74
N VAL A 160 3.38 39.60 -14.47
CA VAL A 160 3.04 40.79 -15.27
C VAL A 160 4.04 41.93 -15.06
N SER A 161 4.61 42.10 -13.85
CA SER A 161 5.67 43.08 -13.59
C SER A 161 6.99 42.72 -14.29
N ALA A 162 7.40 41.46 -14.24
CA ALA A 162 8.61 40.96 -14.92
C ALA A 162 8.53 41.09 -16.46
N ALA A 163 7.33 40.94 -17.04
CA ALA A 163 7.12 41.11 -18.48
C ALA A 163 7.15 42.58 -18.96
N ARG A 164 7.00 43.57 -18.07
CA ARG A 164 7.05 45.01 -18.42
C ARG A 164 8.45 45.61 -18.38
N GLY A 165 9.43 44.91 -17.80
CA GLY A 165 10.82 45.36 -17.68
C GLY A 165 11.79 44.69 -18.67
N CYS A 166 11.31 43.79 -19.54
CA CYS A 166 12.15 43.04 -20.46
C CYS A 166 11.86 43.47 -21.90
N PRO A 167 12.76 44.19 -22.61
CA PRO A 167 12.54 44.64 -23.98
C PRO A 167 12.62 43.50 -25.03
N PHE A 168 12.59 42.23 -24.60
CA PHE A 168 12.86 41.08 -25.45
C PHE A 168 11.82 39.96 -25.26
N LEU A 169 10.54 40.26 -25.44
CA LEU A 169 9.53 39.19 -25.55
C LEU A 169 8.32 39.62 -26.40
N VAL A 170 8.57 39.77 -27.70
CA VAL A 170 7.55 39.58 -28.74
C VAL A 170 7.96 38.35 -29.54
N LEU A 171 7.64 37.16 -29.04
CA LEU A 171 7.24 36.00 -29.85
C LEU A 171 6.99 34.76 -28.98
N CYS A 172 6.03 33.96 -29.42
CA CYS A 172 5.77 32.58 -29.00
C CYS A 172 4.81 32.38 -27.82
N ALA A 173 3.55 32.79 -28.03
CA ALA A 173 2.40 32.09 -27.47
C ALA A 173 1.75 31.26 -28.58
N LYS A 174 2.10 29.97 -28.68
CA LYS A 174 1.30 28.84 -29.22
C LYS A 174 2.16 27.57 -29.25
N CYS A 175 1.53 26.44 -28.93
CA CYS A 175 2.07 25.07 -28.73
C CYS A 175 2.65 24.88 -27.30
N GLY A 176 2.03 24.13 -26.38
CA GLY A 176 1.15 22.98 -26.52
C GLY A 176 2.00 21.71 -26.62
N PHE A 177 1.95 20.87 -25.57
CA PHE A 177 2.65 19.58 -25.39
C PHE A 177 4.14 19.65 -25.02
N PHE A 178 4.49 19.35 -23.76
CA PHE A 178 5.70 18.59 -23.46
C PHE A 178 5.50 17.69 -22.23
N ASN A 179 5.52 16.39 -22.49
CA ASN A 179 5.65 15.30 -21.52
C ASN A 179 6.94 15.48 -20.72
N PHE A 180 6.87 15.36 -19.40
CA PHE A 180 8.05 15.14 -18.56
C PHE A 180 8.02 13.71 -18.03
N ASN A 181 8.92 12.89 -18.57
CA ASN A 181 9.34 11.62 -18.03
C ASN A 181 10.85 11.74 -17.75
N LEU A 182 11.33 11.07 -16.69
CA LEU A 182 12.66 11.07 -16.06
C LEU A 182 12.94 12.19 -15.03
N PHE A 183 12.83 11.86 -13.75
CA PHE A 183 13.95 11.35 -12.94
C PHE A 183 13.43 10.39 -11.87
#